data_AF-A0AAN6UGI2-F1
#
_entry.id   AF-A0AAN6UGI2-F1
#
_cell.length_a   1.000
_cell.length_b   1.000
_cell.length_c   1.000
_cell.angle_alpha   90.00
_cell.angle_beta   90.00
_cell.angle_gamma   90.00
#
_symmetry.space_group_name_H-M   'P 1'
#
loop_
_entity.id
_entity.type
_entity.pdbx_description
1 polymer ?
#
loop_
_entity_poly.entity_id
_entity_poly.type
_entity_poly.pdbx_seq_one_letter_code
_entity_poly.pdbx_strand_id
1 'polypeptide(L)'
;MEGLLPKLYGADAVEIPGARSLLEDLIARSAPWAIVTSGTVPLVTGWLTVLGLPSPEHLVTAESVTNGKPDPACYALGRERLHLSGADRHVLVLEDSPAGIRAGKEAGCRVLAVVTSHTVEQVLNAEPDWVVKDLASVRLVQADGEKVVLEIRDALVVPGRG
;
A
#
# COMPACT_ATOMS: atom_id res chain seq x y z
N MET A 1 15.25 8.98 -15.81
CA MET A 1 15.32 7.61 -16.39
C MET A 1 14.06 6.82 -16.07
N GLU A 2 13.60 6.76 -14.82
CA GLU A 2 12.40 6.00 -14.43
C GLU A 2 11.08 6.46 -15.06
N GLY A 3 10.86 7.77 -15.27
CA GLY A 3 9.65 8.28 -15.94
C GLY A 3 9.45 7.82 -17.40
N LEU A 4 10.43 7.12 -17.99
CA LEU A 4 10.29 6.46 -19.28
C LEU A 4 9.66 5.07 -19.17
N LEU A 5 9.76 4.39 -18.02
CA LEU A 5 9.27 3.03 -17.84
C LEU A 5 7.76 2.92 -18.14
N PRO A 6 6.87 3.80 -17.63
CA PRO A 6 5.46 3.73 -17.96
C PRO A 6 5.17 3.96 -19.46
N LYS A 7 6.01 4.78 -20.13
CA LYS A 7 5.85 5.07 -21.56
C LYS A 7 6.30 3.90 -22.44
N LEU A 8 7.37 3.22 -22.04
CA LEU A 8 7.97 2.14 -22.81
C LEU A 8 7.24 0.81 -22.61
N TYR A 9 6.76 0.54 -21.40
CA TYR A 9 6.17 -0.75 -21.01
C TYR A 9 4.69 -0.64 -20.64
N GLY A 10 4.04 0.49 -20.94
CA GLY A 10 2.65 0.72 -20.56
C GLY A 10 1.65 -0.25 -21.20
N ALA A 11 1.96 -0.79 -22.37
CA ALA A 11 1.12 -1.79 -23.04
C ALA A 11 1.11 -3.15 -22.35
N ASP A 12 2.16 -3.48 -21.59
CA ASP A 12 2.30 -4.74 -20.86
C ASP A 12 1.85 -4.63 -19.40
N ALA A 13 1.56 -3.40 -18.93
CA ALA A 13 1.18 -3.16 -17.56
C ALA A 13 -0.24 -3.64 -17.28
N VAL A 14 -0.38 -4.48 -16.26
CA VAL A 14 -1.66 -5.01 -15.80
C VAL A 14 -1.90 -4.55 -14.38
N GLU A 15 -3.11 -4.08 -14.12
CA GLU A 15 -3.57 -3.73 -12.78
C GLU A 15 -3.64 -4.97 -11.89
N ILE A 16 -3.25 -4.83 -10.61
CA ILE A 16 -3.50 -5.87 -9.60
C ILE A 16 -5.03 -6.03 -9.45
N PRO A 17 -5.58 -7.25 -9.58
CA PRO A 17 -7.02 -7.46 -9.41
C PRO A 17 -7.54 -6.86 -8.10
N GLY A 18 -8.61 -6.06 -8.20
CA GLY A 18 -9.26 -5.39 -7.07
C GLY A 18 -8.67 -4.02 -6.68
N ALA A 19 -7.54 -3.60 -7.25
CA ALA A 19 -6.92 -2.32 -6.89
C ALA A 19 -7.81 -1.12 -7.20
N ARG A 20 -8.34 -1.03 -8.42
CA ARG A 20 -9.24 0.04 -8.85
C ARG A 20 -10.50 0.10 -8.01
N SER A 21 -11.18 -1.03 -7.83
CA SER A 21 -12.42 -1.07 -7.05
C SER A 21 -12.20 -0.60 -5.62
N LEU A 22 -11.08 -0.99 -5.00
CA LEU A 22 -10.75 -0.55 -3.65
C LEU A 22 -10.48 0.96 -3.60
N LEU A 23 -9.72 1.50 -4.55
CA LEU A 23 -9.44 2.94 -4.64
C LEU A 23 -10.72 3.76 -4.90
N GLU A 24 -11.57 3.31 -5.82
CA GLU A 24 -12.85 3.95 -6.12
C GLU A 24 -13.78 3.94 -4.90
N ASP A 25 -13.85 2.83 -4.16
CA ASP A 25 -14.63 2.74 -2.91
C ASP A 25 -14.10 3.69 -1.83
N LEU A 26 -12.78 3.79 -1.66
CA LEU A 26 -12.15 4.71 -0.71
C LEU A 26 -12.49 6.16 -1.06
N ILE A 27 -12.40 6.54 -2.33
CA ILE A 27 -12.72 7.89 -2.83
C ILE A 27 -14.21 8.19 -2.65
N ALA A 28 -15.09 7.28 -3.08
CA ALA A 28 -16.54 7.48 -3.02
C ALA A 28 -17.06 7.67 -1.60
N ARG A 29 -16.34 7.16 -0.60
CA ARG A 29 -16.69 7.28 0.82
C ARG A 29 -15.82 8.27 1.60
N SER A 30 -14.98 9.04 0.90
CA SER A 30 -14.06 10.00 1.51
C SER A 30 -13.18 9.39 2.61
N ALA A 31 -12.80 8.12 2.44
CA ALA A 31 -11.93 7.42 3.37
C ALA A 31 -10.47 7.90 3.19
N PRO A 32 -9.71 8.11 4.27
CA PRO A 32 -8.32 8.56 4.16
C PRO A 32 -7.44 7.45 3.58
N TRP A 33 -6.66 7.76 2.55
CA TRP A 33 -5.68 6.83 1.96
C TRP A 33 -4.51 7.58 1.33
N ALA A 34 -3.37 6.89 1.22
CA ALA A 34 -2.16 7.44 0.62
C ALA A 34 -1.44 6.36 -0.20
N ILE A 35 -0.64 6.78 -1.19
CA ILE A 35 0.35 5.91 -1.82
C ILE A 35 1.71 6.18 -1.16
N VAL A 36 2.40 5.11 -0.75
CA VAL A 36 3.76 5.15 -0.20
C VAL A 36 4.65 4.20 -1.00
N THR A 37 5.55 4.75 -1.81
CA THR A 37 6.33 3.98 -2.79
C THR A 37 7.83 4.31 -2.73
N SER A 38 8.68 3.32 -3.07
CA SER A 38 10.10 3.53 -3.33
C SER A 38 10.37 4.03 -4.77
N GLY A 39 9.33 4.24 -5.57
CA GLY A 39 9.43 4.84 -6.89
C GLY A 39 9.50 6.37 -6.84
N THR A 40 10.06 6.97 -7.88
CA THR A 40 10.08 8.43 -8.06
C THR A 40 8.71 8.99 -8.47
N VAL A 41 8.51 10.31 -8.33
CA VAL A 41 7.26 10.98 -8.76
C VAL A 41 6.92 10.70 -10.24
N PRO A 42 7.87 10.81 -11.20
CA PRO A 42 7.56 10.50 -12.60
C PRO A 42 7.18 9.03 -12.83
N LEU A 43 7.69 8.10 -12.02
CA LEU A 43 7.39 6.68 -12.14
C LEU A 43 5.95 6.40 -11.71
N VAL A 44 5.58 6.80 -10.48
CA VAL A 44 4.26 6.51 -9.92
C VAL A 44 3.14 7.24 -10.68
N THR A 45 3.33 8.52 -11.00
CA THR A 45 2.31 9.29 -11.76
C THR A 45 2.14 8.76 -13.18
N GLY A 46 3.25 8.32 -13.82
CA GLY A 46 3.19 7.69 -15.13
C GLY A 46 2.42 6.37 -15.10
N TRP A 47 2.65 5.50 -14.11
CA TRP A 47 1.90 4.24 -13.98
C TRP A 47 0.42 4.46 -13.69
N LEU A 48 0.08 5.39 -12.79
CA LEU A 48 -1.31 5.75 -12.51
C LEU A 48 -2.01 6.24 -13.78
N THR A 49 -1.34 7.07 -14.60
CA THR A 49 -1.88 7.57 -15.86
C THR A 49 -2.09 6.47 -16.89
N VAL A 50 -1.07 5.61 -17.10
CA VAL A 50 -1.12 4.50 -18.05
C VAL A 50 -2.24 3.52 -17.72
N LEU A 51 -2.40 3.19 -16.44
CA LEU A 51 -3.44 2.28 -15.97
C LEU A 51 -4.79 2.99 -15.77
N GLY A 52 -4.88 4.30 -15.94
CA GLY A 52 -6.09 5.09 -15.67
C GLY A 52 -6.58 4.93 -14.23
N LEU A 53 -5.68 4.76 -13.25
CA LEU A 53 -6.01 4.62 -11.84
C LEU A 53 -6.18 5.99 -11.17
N PRO A 54 -6.98 6.09 -10.10
CA PRO A 54 -7.15 7.34 -9.38
C PRO A 54 -5.83 7.90 -8.83
N SER A 55 -5.66 9.23 -8.95
CA SER A 55 -4.53 9.93 -8.33
C SER A 55 -4.74 10.09 -6.83
N PRO A 56 -3.73 9.81 -5.98
CA PRO A 56 -3.83 10.03 -4.55
C PRO A 56 -3.77 11.52 -4.21
N GLU A 57 -4.50 11.92 -3.16
CA GLU A 57 -4.30 13.22 -2.52
C GLU A 57 -2.95 13.26 -1.78
N HIS A 58 -2.58 12.15 -1.14
CA HIS A 58 -1.33 12.02 -0.38
C HIS A 58 -0.38 11.00 -1.02
N LEU A 59 0.79 11.45 -1.47
CA LEU A 59 1.78 10.63 -2.18
C LEU A 59 3.19 10.74 -1.61
N VAL A 60 3.66 9.71 -0.90
CA VAL A 60 5.05 9.60 -0.44
C VAL A 60 5.86 8.79 -1.45
N THR A 61 6.93 9.37 -1.96
CA THR A 61 7.82 8.79 -2.97
C THR A 61 9.24 8.61 -2.44
N ALA A 62 10.13 8.05 -3.26
CA ALA A 62 11.56 7.95 -2.93
C ALA A 62 12.19 9.30 -2.56
N GLU A 63 11.80 10.37 -3.23
CA GLU A 63 12.31 11.72 -2.99
C GLU A 63 11.76 12.35 -1.70
N SER A 64 10.73 11.76 -1.09
CA SER A 64 10.10 12.28 0.12
C SER A 64 10.86 11.95 1.40
N VAL A 65 11.83 11.04 1.36
CA VAL A 65 12.56 10.52 2.53
C VAL A 65 14.05 10.38 2.23
N THR A 66 14.88 10.50 3.27
CA THR A 66 16.34 10.30 3.16
C THR A 66 16.69 8.82 2.95
N ASN A 67 16.03 7.93 3.68
CA ASN A 67 16.26 6.49 3.64
C ASN A 67 15.01 5.79 3.08
N GLY A 68 15.21 4.89 2.13
CA GLY A 68 14.14 4.03 1.60
C GLY A 68 13.84 2.82 2.48
N LYS A 69 12.75 2.10 2.16
CA LYS A 69 12.39 0.82 2.78
C LYS A 69 13.62 -0.13 2.80
N PRO A 70 13.95 -0.80 3.92
CA PRO A 70 13.09 -1.09 5.06
C PRO A 70 13.01 0.01 6.13
N ASP A 71 13.64 1.17 5.96
CA ASP A 71 13.47 2.28 6.91
C ASP A 71 11.98 2.70 7.01
N PRO A 72 11.43 2.88 8.23
CA PRO A 72 10.01 3.16 8.44
C PRO A 72 9.58 4.60 8.10
N ALA A 73 10.53 5.51 7.83
CA ALA A 73 10.26 6.94 7.65
C ALA A 73 9.19 7.22 6.57
N CYS A 74 9.14 6.41 5.50
CA CYS A 74 8.15 6.58 4.44
C CYS A 74 6.71 6.35 4.92
N TYR A 75 6.48 5.36 5.78
CA TYR A 75 5.17 5.10 6.37
C TYR A 75 4.83 6.08 7.48
N ALA A 76 5.81 6.49 8.30
CA ALA A 76 5.61 7.53 9.29
C ALA A 76 5.15 8.85 8.63
N LEU A 77 5.78 9.25 7.53
CA LEU A 77 5.38 10.41 6.75
C LEU A 77 4.00 10.23 6.09
N GLY A 78 3.68 9.02 5.61
CA GLY A 78 2.35 8.71 5.09
C GLY A 78 1.25 8.90 6.13
N ARG A 79 1.48 8.42 7.36
CA ARG A 79 0.56 8.61 8.50
C ARG A 79 0.40 10.07 8.86
N GLU A 80 1.49 10.84 8.86
CA GLU A 80 1.45 12.28 9.13
C GLU A 80 0.59 13.03 8.12
N ARG A 81 0.75 12.74 6.83
CA ARG A 81 -0.04 13.36 5.76
C ARG A 81 -1.52 13.01 5.83
N LEU A 82 -1.85 11.84 6.36
CA LEU A 82 -3.23 11.42 6.64
C LEU A 82 -3.78 11.96 7.98
N HIS A 83 -2.97 12.70 8.76
CA HIS A 83 -3.29 13.13 10.11
C HIS A 83 -3.57 11.97 11.09
N LEU A 84 -2.92 10.81 10.88
CA LEU A 84 -3.07 9.57 11.65
C LEU A 84 -1.81 9.17 12.45
N SER A 85 -1.03 10.16 12.92
CA SER A 85 0.22 9.93 13.68
C SER A 85 0.02 9.50 15.14
N GLY A 86 -1.19 9.61 15.69
CA GLY A 86 -1.47 9.23 17.08
C GLY A 86 -1.24 7.74 17.36
N ALA A 87 -0.82 7.39 18.58
CA ALA A 87 -0.57 6.00 18.99
C ALA A 87 -1.87 5.16 19.08
N ASP A 88 -3.01 5.82 19.26
CA ASP A 88 -4.36 5.26 19.22
C ASP A 88 -4.89 5.05 17.78
N ARG A 89 -4.16 5.53 16.77
CA ARG A 89 -4.55 5.43 15.37
C ARG A 89 -3.95 4.18 14.74
N HIS A 90 -4.84 3.31 14.24
CA HIS A 90 -4.47 2.11 13.52
C HIS A 90 -4.46 2.39 12.02
N VAL A 91 -3.32 2.16 11.38
CA VAL A 91 -3.15 2.26 9.93
C VAL A 91 -2.77 0.89 9.39
N LEU A 92 -3.46 0.49 8.31
CA LEU A 92 -3.16 -0.73 7.57
C LEU A 92 -2.32 -0.37 6.34
N VAL A 93 -1.16 -1.03 6.20
CA VAL A 93 -0.33 -0.99 4.99
C VAL A 93 -0.68 -2.18 4.11
N LEU A 94 -0.90 -1.93 2.82
CA LEU A 94 -1.00 -2.96 1.78
C LEU A 94 0.33 -3.01 1.04
N GLU A 95 1.04 -4.14 1.09
CA GLU A 95 2.43 -4.23 0.60
C GLU A 95 2.75 -5.57 -0.08
N ASP A 96 3.61 -5.57 -1.08
CA ASP A 96 4.04 -6.78 -1.80
C ASP A 96 5.54 -7.10 -1.61
N SER A 97 6.30 -6.20 -0.98
CA SER A 97 7.75 -6.32 -0.84
C SER A 97 8.18 -6.65 0.60
N PRO A 98 9.14 -7.57 0.82
CA PRO A 98 9.67 -7.84 2.15
C PRO A 98 10.24 -6.60 2.86
N ALA A 99 10.88 -5.71 2.10
CA ALA A 99 11.41 -4.45 2.64
C ALA A 99 10.27 -3.51 3.10
N GLY A 100 9.21 -3.40 2.31
CA GLY A 100 8.05 -2.59 2.66
C GLY A 100 7.21 -3.16 3.79
N ILE A 101 7.08 -4.48 3.88
CA ILE A 101 6.43 -5.14 5.01
C ILE A 101 7.18 -4.78 6.31
N ARG A 102 8.51 -4.97 6.36
CA ARG A 102 9.31 -4.61 7.54
C ARG A 102 9.19 -3.12 7.89
N ALA A 103 9.30 -2.23 6.91
CA ALA A 103 9.13 -0.80 7.12
C ALA A 103 7.75 -0.46 7.71
N GLY A 104 6.68 -1.11 7.24
CA GLY A 104 5.33 -0.91 7.76
C GLY A 104 5.20 -1.36 9.21
N LYS A 105 5.75 -2.54 9.55
CA LYS A 105 5.76 -3.06 10.92
C LYS A 105 6.58 -2.16 11.86
N GLU A 106 7.77 -1.74 11.44
CA GLU A 106 8.64 -0.84 12.21
C GLU A 106 8.02 0.55 12.39
N ALA A 107 7.17 1.01 11.46
CA ALA A 107 6.37 2.23 11.60
C ALA A 107 5.15 2.07 12.54
N GLY A 108 4.96 0.90 13.15
CA GLY A 108 3.85 0.59 14.05
C GLY A 108 2.53 0.34 13.33
N CYS A 109 2.54 0.12 12.01
CA CYS A 109 1.35 -0.23 11.24
C CYS A 109 1.06 -1.74 11.32
N ARG A 110 -0.20 -2.10 11.07
CA ARG A 110 -0.52 -3.47 10.66
C ARG A 110 -0.24 -3.59 9.16
N VAL A 111 0.16 -4.77 8.72
CA VAL A 111 0.52 -5.01 7.32
C VAL A 111 -0.27 -6.19 6.76
N LEU A 112 -1.05 -5.93 5.72
CA LEU A 112 -1.63 -6.96 4.85
C LEU A 112 -0.73 -7.10 3.62
N ALA A 113 -0.07 -8.24 3.50
CA ALA A 113 0.79 -8.51 2.36
C ALA A 113 0.01 -9.05 1.16
N VAL A 114 0.42 -8.63 -0.04
CA VAL A 114 -0.15 -9.02 -1.33
C VAL A 114 0.90 -9.75 -2.15
N VAL A 115 0.64 -10.99 -2.55
CA VAL A 115 1.64 -11.84 -3.23
C VAL A 115 1.66 -11.56 -4.73
N THR A 116 2.43 -10.54 -5.14
CA THR A 116 2.60 -10.18 -6.56
C THR A 116 4.04 -10.37 -7.04
N SER A 117 4.95 -9.47 -6.67
CA SER A 117 6.34 -9.45 -7.17
C SER A 117 7.27 -10.42 -6.43
N HIS A 118 6.85 -10.94 -5.27
CA HIS A 118 7.64 -11.81 -4.40
C HIS A 118 6.91 -13.13 -4.12
N THR A 119 7.68 -14.17 -3.83
CA THR A 119 7.13 -15.46 -3.42
C THR A 119 6.42 -15.38 -2.06
N VAL A 120 5.47 -16.28 -1.83
CA VAL A 120 4.79 -16.41 -0.52
C VAL A 120 5.80 -16.58 0.61
N GLU A 121 6.85 -17.38 0.42
CA GLU A 121 7.89 -17.60 1.42
C GLU A 121 8.65 -16.31 1.76
N GLN A 122 9.06 -15.52 0.76
CA GLN A 122 9.73 -14.24 0.97
C GLN A 122 8.85 -13.24 1.72
N VAL A 123 7.55 -13.22 1.39
CA VAL A 123 6.55 -12.38 2.06
C VAL A 123 6.37 -12.83 3.51
N LEU A 124 6.19 -14.13 3.76
CA LEU A 124 6.00 -14.68 5.12
C LEU A 124 7.23 -14.44 6.02
N ASN A 125 8.44 -14.53 5.47
CA ASN A 125 9.68 -14.25 6.19
C ASN A 125 9.82 -12.78 6.62
N ALA A 126 9.01 -11.87 6.07
CA ALA A 126 8.93 -10.48 6.52
C ALA A 126 7.88 -10.25 7.62
N GLU A 127 7.19 -11.31 8.06
CA GLU A 127 6.24 -11.33 9.17
C GLU A 127 5.08 -10.30 9.06
N PRO A 128 4.34 -10.28 7.93
CA PRO A 128 3.12 -9.47 7.84
C PRO A 128 2.05 -10.00 8.80
N ASP A 129 0.99 -9.23 9.06
CA ASP A 129 -0.13 -9.68 9.89
C ASP A 129 -1.06 -10.64 9.14
N TRP A 130 -1.24 -10.41 7.84
CA TRP A 130 -2.06 -11.21 6.94
C TRP A 130 -1.42 -11.30 5.56
N VAL A 131 -1.75 -12.33 4.80
CA VAL A 131 -1.32 -12.49 3.40
C VAL A 131 -2.52 -12.82 2.52
N VAL A 132 -2.69 -12.09 1.42
CA VAL A 132 -3.67 -12.34 0.37
C VAL A 132 -2.99 -12.46 -0.99
N LYS A 133 -3.67 -13.10 -1.93
CA LYS A 133 -3.16 -13.24 -3.31
C LYS A 133 -3.13 -11.90 -4.04
N ASP A 134 -4.23 -11.16 -3.98
CA ASP A 134 -4.43 -9.88 -4.66
C ASP A 134 -5.45 -9.03 -3.87
N LEU A 135 -5.79 -7.85 -4.40
CA LEU A 135 -6.70 -6.92 -3.73
C LEU A 135 -8.18 -7.24 -3.93
N ALA A 136 -8.54 -8.26 -4.73
CA ALA A 136 -9.92 -8.73 -4.83
C ALA A 136 -10.40 -9.37 -3.50
N SER A 137 -9.45 -9.78 -2.66
CA SER A 137 -9.68 -10.27 -1.29
C SER A 137 -9.97 -9.15 -0.28
N VAL A 138 -9.91 -7.86 -0.66
CA VAL A 138 -10.06 -6.72 0.25
C VAL A 138 -11.26 -5.88 -0.15
N ARG A 139 -12.15 -5.60 0.80
CA ARG A 139 -13.35 -4.80 0.54
C ARG A 139 -13.61 -3.79 1.63
N LEU A 140 -13.88 -2.54 1.25
CA LEU A 140 -14.35 -1.51 2.17
C LEU A 140 -15.82 -1.74 2.52
N VAL A 141 -16.10 -2.11 3.77
CA VAL A 141 -17.48 -2.38 4.22
C VAL A 141 -18.12 -1.17 4.89
N GLN A 142 -17.32 -0.34 5.56
CA GLN A 142 -17.81 0.88 6.21
C GLN A 142 -16.70 1.95 6.21
N ALA A 143 -17.10 3.22 6.10
CA ALA A 143 -16.25 4.37 6.36
C ALA A 143 -17.04 5.39 7.19
N ASP A 144 -16.43 5.92 8.24
CA ASP A 144 -16.98 6.95 9.11
C ASP A 144 -15.86 7.93 9.49
N GLY A 145 -15.83 9.06 8.79
CA GLY A 145 -14.72 10.02 8.86
C GLY A 145 -13.38 9.35 8.57
N GLU A 146 -12.46 9.41 9.53
CA GLU A 146 -11.11 8.84 9.42
C GLU A 146 -11.05 7.33 9.66
N LYS A 147 -12.16 6.70 10.06
CA LYS A 147 -12.20 5.26 10.39
C LYS A 147 -12.78 4.47 9.23
N VAL A 148 -12.09 3.41 8.87
CA VAL A 148 -12.56 2.44 7.88
C VAL A 148 -12.68 1.06 8.51
N VAL A 149 -13.65 0.29 8.01
CA VAL A 149 -13.74 -1.14 8.27
C VAL A 149 -13.53 -1.86 6.94
N LEU A 150 -12.52 -2.71 6.91
CA LEU A 150 -12.21 -3.56 5.78
C LEU A 150 -12.60 -5.00 6.11
N GLU A 151 -13.20 -5.67 5.15
CA GLU A 151 -13.30 -7.12 5.15
C GLU A 151 -12.15 -7.68 4.32
N ILE A 152 -11.43 -8.64 4.89
CA ILE A 152 -10.34 -9.36 4.23
C ILE A 152 -10.78 -10.83 4.12
N ARG A 153 -10.79 -11.37 2.90
CA ARG A 153 -11.19 -12.76 2.59
C ARG A 153 -10.00 -13.56 2.09
N ASP A 154 -10.10 -14.88 2.20
CA ASP A 154 -9.10 -15.82 1.67
C ASP A 154 -7.67 -15.54 2.14
N ALA A 155 -7.54 -14.95 3.34
CA ALA A 155 -6.25 -14.56 3.90
C ALA A 155 -5.61 -15.70 4.69
N LEU A 156 -4.31 -15.85 4.52
CA LEU A 156 -3.47 -16.58 5.47
C LEU A 156 -3.22 -15.65 6.65
N VAL A 157 -3.69 -16.03 7.83
CA VAL A 157 -3.36 -15.34 9.08
C VAL A 157 -1.98 -15.78 9.50
N VAL A 158 -1.05 -14.84 9.63
CA VAL A 158 0.29 -15.14 10.14
C VAL A 158 0.22 -15.03 11.66
N PRO A 159 0.50 -16.12 12.41
CA PRO A 159 0.50 -16.05 13.86
C PRO A 159 1.53 -15.00 14.33
N GLY A 160 1.08 -13.94 14.98
CA GLY A 160 1.99 -13.00 15.62
C GLY A 160 2.72 -13.69 16.77
N ARG A 161 3.99 -13.34 17.00
CA ARG A 161 4.55 -13.49 18.36
C ARG A 161 3.76 -12.53 19.26
N GLY A 162 3.17 -13.08 20.31
CA GLY A 162 2.41 -12.32 21.31
C GLY A 162 3.24 -11.28 22.04
#